data_AF-A0A511M6X5-F1
#
_entry.id   AF-A0A511M6X5-F1
#
_cell.length_a   1.000
_cell.length_b   1.000
_cell.length_c   1.000
_cell.angle_alpha   90.00
_cell.angle_beta   90.00
_cell.angle_gamma   90.00
#
_symmetry.space_group_name_H-M   'P 1'
#
loop_
_entity.id
_entity.type
_entity.pdbx_description
1 polymer ?
#
loop_
_entity_poly.entity_id
_entity_poly.type
_entity_poly.pdbx_seq_one_letter_code
_entity_poly.pdbx_strand_id
1 'polypeptide(L)' 'MAAMDPDPASTPDLERGGGVPPGSTPPETAQTSGLSAPEPSTSHHFPGTGVVAIIVTIVLVVLFTAAALGIIVSMI' A
#
# COMPACT_ATOMS: atom_id res chain seq x y z
N MET A 1 41.93 20.88 -17.28
CA MET A 1 40.77 19.96 -17.28
C MET A 1 40.88 19.11 -18.54
N ALA A 2 41.72 18.07 -18.51
CA ALA A 2 41.95 17.19 -19.64
C ALA A 2 41.45 15.80 -19.26
N ALA A 3 40.61 15.24 -20.13
CA ALA A 3 39.78 14.07 -19.90
C ALA A 3 40.59 12.85 -19.47
N MET A 4 40.11 12.16 -18.44
CA MET A 4 40.50 10.79 -18.09
C MET A 4 39.71 9.82 -18.97
N ASP A 5 39.83 9.95 -20.29
CA ASP A 5 39.21 9.00 -21.22
C ASP A 5 40.33 8.09 -21.75
N PRO A 6 40.39 6.82 -21.32
CA PRO A 6 41.47 5.92 -21.70
C PRO A 6 41.42 5.64 -23.21
N ASP A 7 42.60 5.59 -23.85
CA ASP A 7 42.71 5.31 -25.28
C ASP A 7 42.19 3.89 -25.59
N PRO A 8 41.15 3.74 -26.44
CA PRO A 8 40.57 2.45 -26.81
C PRO A 8 41.55 1.48 -27.48
N ALA A 9 42.65 1.99 -28.06
CA ALA A 9 43.69 1.13 -28.63
C ALA A 9 44.53 0.40 -27.56
N SER A 10 44.50 0.89 -26.32
CA SER A 10 45.30 0.41 -25.19
C SER A 10 44.47 -0.26 -24.09
N THR A 11 43.14 -0.31 -24.23
CA THR A 11 42.21 -0.92 -23.28
C THR A 11 41.43 -2.02 -23.99
N PRO A 12 41.74 -3.31 -23.73
CA PRO A 12 40.95 -4.42 -24.26
C PRO A 12 39.50 -4.28 -23.77
N ASP A 13 38.53 -4.56 -24.66
CA ASP A 13 37.07 -4.42 -24.45
C ASP A 13 36.44 -3.04 -24.77
N LEU A 14 37.20 -2.13 -25.40
CA LEU A 14 36.66 -0.92 -26.02
C LEU A 14 36.79 -0.96 -27.55
N GLU A 15 35.84 -1.56 -28.27
CA GLU A 15 35.71 -1.27 -29.70
C GLU A 15 35.42 0.23 -29.89
N ARG A 16 36.03 0.84 -30.92
CA ARG A 16 35.83 2.27 -31.29
C ARG A 16 34.34 2.66 -31.46
N GLY A 17 33.44 1.70 -31.59
CA GLY A 17 31.99 1.87 -31.72
C GLY A 17 31.16 1.72 -30.45
N GLY A 18 31.74 1.49 -29.27
CA GLY A 18 31.01 1.46 -27.98
C GLY A 18 29.86 0.45 -27.93
N GLY A 19 30.03 -0.72 -28.57
CA GLY A 19 29.00 -1.75 -28.65
C GLY A 19 29.44 -3.02 -27.93
N VAL A 20 28.80 -3.34 -26.80
CA VAL A 20 28.92 -4.67 -26.20
C VAL A 20 28.21 -5.71 -27.09
N PRO A 21 28.77 -6.91 -27.30
CA PRO A 21 28.12 -7.96 -28.08
C PRO A 21 26.76 -8.34 -27.47
N PRO A 22 25.70 -8.51 -28.29
CA PRO A 22 24.38 -8.93 -27.79
C PRO A 22 24.49 -10.33 -27.17
N GLY A 23 24.24 -10.42 -25.87
CA GLY A 23 24.56 -11.59 -25.04
C GLY A 23 24.84 -11.19 -23.59
N SER A 24 25.13 -9.91 -23.35
CA SER A 24 25.02 -9.22 -22.06
C SER A 24 23.55 -8.90 -21.71
N THR A 25 22.64 -9.85 -21.94
CA THR A 25 21.33 -9.81 -21.27
C THR A 25 21.62 -9.54 -19.79
N PRO A 26 21.03 -8.48 -19.20
CA PRO A 26 21.25 -8.16 -17.80
C PRO A 26 21.13 -9.43 -16.96
N PRO A 27 22.00 -9.66 -15.95
CA PRO A 27 21.72 -10.71 -14.98
C PRO A 27 20.31 -10.45 -14.47
N GLU A 28 19.49 -11.51 -14.38
CA GLU A 28 18.08 -11.45 -14.00
C GLU A 28 17.86 -10.23 -13.14
N THR A 29 17.27 -9.17 -13.71
CA THR A 29 16.89 -8.01 -12.91
C THR A 29 16.14 -8.64 -11.77
N ALA A 30 16.68 -8.56 -10.54
CA ALA A 30 16.06 -9.15 -9.38
C ALA A 30 14.66 -8.62 -9.44
N GLN A 31 13.75 -9.49 -9.90
CA GLN A 31 12.47 -9.02 -10.34
C GLN A 31 11.93 -8.38 -9.09
N THR A 32 11.40 -7.20 -9.24
CA THR A 32 10.52 -6.61 -8.24
C THR A 32 9.29 -7.50 -7.99
N SER A 33 9.27 -8.75 -8.47
CA SER A 33 8.55 -9.91 -7.96
C SER A 33 8.70 -10.18 -6.44
N GLY A 34 9.38 -9.31 -5.70
CA GLY A 34 9.32 -9.20 -4.22
C GLY A 34 8.81 -7.86 -3.68
N LEU A 35 8.38 -6.90 -4.52
CA LEU A 35 7.83 -5.60 -4.07
C LEU A 35 6.35 -5.66 -3.69
N SER A 36 5.66 -6.75 -4.00
CA SER A 36 4.38 -7.03 -3.36
C SER A 36 4.66 -7.61 -1.98
N ALA A 37 4.67 -6.76 -0.96
CA ALA A 37 4.40 -7.23 0.40
C ALA A 37 3.08 -8.02 0.36
N PRO A 38 2.92 -9.11 1.14
CA PRO A 38 1.65 -9.79 1.25
C PRO A 38 0.57 -8.74 1.57
N GLU A 39 -0.35 -8.50 0.63
CA GLU A 39 -1.46 -7.59 0.88
C GLU A 39 -2.23 -8.18 2.05
N PRO A 40 -2.34 -7.49 3.20
CA PRO A 40 -3.11 -7.99 4.32
C PRO A 40 -4.51 -8.27 3.79
N SER A 41 -4.97 -9.53 3.93
CA SER A 41 -6.27 -9.92 3.43
C SER A 41 -7.29 -8.96 4.00
N THR A 42 -7.96 -8.19 3.14
CA THR A 42 -9.05 -7.34 3.62
C THR A 42 -10.12 -8.28 4.19
N SER A 43 -10.29 -8.24 5.50
CA SER A 43 -11.34 -9.03 6.13
C SER A 43 -12.66 -8.42 5.67
N HIS A 44 -13.44 -9.19 4.91
CA HIS A 44 -14.77 -8.80 4.47
C HIS A 44 -15.78 -8.77 5.63
N HIS A 45 -15.34 -9.04 6.86
CA HIS A 45 -16.18 -9.04 8.05
C HIS A 45 -16.09 -7.70 8.77
N PHE A 46 -17.27 -7.17 9.09
CA PHE A 46 -17.37 -6.02 9.97
C PHE A 46 -16.76 -6.37 11.35
N PRO A 47 -15.86 -5.56 11.89
CA PRO A 47 -15.18 -5.89 13.14
C PRO A 47 -16.19 -5.99 14.29
N GLY A 48 -15.96 -6.91 15.23
CA GLY A 48 -16.84 -7.09 16.39
C GLY A 48 -17.02 -5.80 17.21
N THR A 49 -15.99 -4.94 17.25
CA THR A 49 -16.06 -3.60 17.86
C THR A 49 -17.09 -2.70 17.19
N GLY A 50 -17.24 -2.79 15.86
CA GLY A 50 -18.27 -2.07 15.12
C GLY A 50 -19.67 -2.58 15.46
N VAL A 51 -19.85 -3.90 15.57
CA VAL A 51 -21.15 -4.50 15.95
C VAL A 51 -21.56 -4.01 17.35
N VAL A 52 -20.62 -4.03 18.30
CA VAL A 52 -20.85 -3.52 19.66
C VAL A 52 -21.21 -2.05 19.64
N ALA A 53 -20.49 -1.23 18.87
CA ALA A 53 -20.80 0.20 18.75
C ALA A 53 -22.23 0.44 18.22
N ILE A 54 -22.67 -0.30 17.19
CA ILE A 54 -24.05 -0.21 16.66
C ILE A 54 -25.08 -0.55 17.74
N ILE A 55 -24.88 -1.64 18.47
CA ILE A 55 -25.80 -2.07 19.54
C ILE A 55 -25.90 -0.98 20.61
N VAL A 56 -24.77 -0.43 21.07
CA VAL A 56 -24.74 0.65 22.07
C VAL A 56 -25.49 1.88 21.56
N THR A 57 -25.28 2.28 20.31
CA THR A 57 -26.00 3.40 19.70
C THR A 57 -27.51 3.16 19.68
N ILE A 58 -27.97 1.97 19.27
CA ILE A 58 -29.40 1.63 19.25
C ILE A 58 -30.00 1.75 20.66
N VAL A 59 -29.33 1.19 21.67
CA VAL A 59 -29.78 1.26 23.07
C VAL A 59 -29.91 2.71 23.54
N LEU A 60 -28.92 3.56 23.23
CA LEU A 60 -28.97 4.98 23.58
C LEU A 60 -30.14 5.69 22.90
N VAL A 61 -30.35 5.47 21.61
CA VAL A 61 -31.48 6.07 20.87
C VAL A 61 -32.80 5.67 21.52
N VAL A 62 -33.01 4.38 21.78
CA VAL A 62 -34.24 3.88 22.43
C VAL A 62 -34.45 4.51 23.79
N LEU A 63 -33.41 4.61 24.62
CA LEU A 63 -33.48 5.22 25.94
C LEU A 63 -33.88 6.70 25.86
N PHE A 64 -33.25 7.46 24.96
CA PHE A 64 -33.56 8.87 24.75
C PHE A 64 -34.97 9.07 24.23
N THR A 65 -35.41 8.26 23.25
CA THR A 65 -36.77 8.31 22.73
C THR A 65 -37.80 7.99 23.81
N ALA A 66 -37.57 6.94 24.61
CA ALA A 66 -38.46 6.59 25.71
C ALA A 66 -38.54 7.70 26.78
N ALA A 67 -37.41 8.30 27.14
CA ALA A 67 -37.37 9.42 28.08
C ALA A 67 -38.12 10.64 27.54
N ALA A 68 -37.88 11.01 26.27
CA ALA A 68 -38.56 12.13 25.63
C ALA A 68 -40.08 11.91 25.57
N LEU A 69 -40.52 10.72 25.17
CA LEU A 69 -41.95 10.36 25.16
C LEU A 69 -42.54 10.37 26.58
N GLY A 70 -41.83 9.85 27.57
CA GLY A 70 -42.26 9.88 28.97
C GLY A 70 -42.45 11.31 29.49
N ILE A 71 -41.55 12.23 29.13
CA ILE A 71 -41.67 13.65 29.47
C ILE A 71 -42.91 14.24 28.77
N ILE A 72 -43.08 14.02 27.47
CA ILE A 72 -44.22 14.56 26.70
C ILE A 72 -45.55 14.09 27.30
N VAL A 73 -45.68 12.78 27.60
CA VAL A 73 -46.88 12.22 28.21
C VAL A 73 -47.13 12.81 29.59
N SER A 74 -46.08 13.08 30.38
CA SER A 74 -46.21 13.72 31.68
C SER A 74 -46.64 15.20 31.62
N MET A 75 -46.51 15.85 30.46
CA MET A 75 -46.89 17.26 30.27
C MET A 75 -48.31 17.45 29.71
N ILE A 76 -48.99 16.37 29.35
CA ILE A 76 -50.40 16.34 28.93
C ILE A 76 -51.27 16.15 30.18
#